data_AF-A0A323UNC4-F1
#
_entry.id   AF-A0A323UNC4-F1
#
_cell.length_a   1.000
_cell.length_b   1.000
_cell.length_c   1.000
_cell.angle_alpha   90.00
_cell.angle_beta   90.00
_cell.angle_gamma   90.00
#
_symmetry.space_group_name_H-M   'P 1'
#
loop_
_entity.id
_entity.type
_entity.pdbx_description
1 polymer ?
#
loop_
_entity_poly.entity_id
_entity_poly.type
_entity_poly.pdbx_seq_one_letter_code
_entity_poly.pdbx_strand_id
1 'polypeptide(L)'
;DALSRRIAKSVSTGHDIRTTRYGWDGERLVCEATDTLTTTVLCEPDSFVPLLRIEQDRLEPENAEDRESTREERALFTQMSTLLAEHGLVVPNPFKPEA
;
A
#
# COMPACT_ATOMS: atom_id res chain seq x y z
N ASP A 1 -4.61 -8.08 14.64
CA ASP A 1 -3.30 -8.67 14.98
C ASP A 1 -3.21 -8.82 16.49
N ALA A 2 -2.03 -9.05 17.06
CA ALA A 2 -1.82 -9.15 18.51
C ALA A 2 -2.20 -7.87 19.29
N LEU A 3 -2.29 -6.73 18.60
CA LEU A 3 -2.70 -5.43 19.17
C LEU A 3 -4.18 -5.12 18.90
N SER A 4 -4.99 -6.12 18.53
CA SER A 4 -6.41 -5.98 18.18
C SER A 4 -6.70 -5.03 17.01
N ARG A 5 -5.70 -4.68 16.20
CA ARG A 5 -5.91 -3.88 14.98
C ARG A 5 -6.52 -4.75 13.88
N ARG A 6 -7.38 -4.14 13.06
CA ARG A 6 -7.99 -4.84 11.90
C ARG A 6 -6.91 -5.12 10.86
N ILE A 7 -6.77 -6.38 10.43
CA ILE A 7 -5.79 -6.80 9.41
C ILE A 7 -6.42 -7.08 8.05
N ALA A 8 -7.69 -7.45 8.03
CA ALA A 8 -8.46 -7.64 6.81
C ALA A 8 -9.96 -7.50 7.07
N LYS A 9 -10.71 -7.24 6.01
CA LYS A 9 -12.16 -7.32 5.95
C LYS A 9 -12.54 -7.99 4.64
N SER A 10 -13.38 -9.02 4.70
CA SER A 10 -13.99 -9.62 3.52
C SER A 10 -15.47 -9.30 3.49
N VAL A 11 -15.98 -8.87 2.33
CA VAL A 11 -17.39 -8.60 2.08
C VAL A 11 -17.85 -9.54 0.98
N SER A 12 -18.92 -10.30 1.26
CA SER A 12 -19.58 -11.13 0.26
C SER A 12 -20.81 -10.41 -0.29
N THR A 13 -20.96 -10.38 -1.60
CA THR A 13 -22.17 -9.91 -2.29
C THR A 13 -22.53 -10.94 -3.35
N GLY A 14 -23.56 -11.76 -3.10
CA GLY A 14 -23.85 -12.91 -3.95
C GLY A 14 -22.72 -13.94 -3.89
N HIS A 15 -22.14 -14.27 -5.05
CA HIS A 15 -21.01 -15.21 -5.15
C HIS A 15 -19.63 -14.51 -5.12
N ASP A 16 -19.61 -13.18 -5.13
CA ASP A 16 -18.37 -12.40 -5.11
C ASP A 16 -17.89 -12.17 -3.68
N ILE A 17 -16.59 -12.33 -3.44
CA ILE A 17 -15.92 -11.99 -2.18
C ILE A 17 -14.86 -10.94 -2.49
N ARG A 18 -14.99 -9.77 -1.87
CA ARG A 18 -13.97 -8.71 -1.93
C ARG A 18 -13.25 -8.60 -0.60
N THR A 19 -11.93 -8.65 -0.62
CA THR A 19 -11.11 -8.53 0.58
C THR A 19 -10.29 -7.25 0.54
N THR A 20 -10.39 -6.46 1.61
CA THR A 20 -9.49 -5.34 1.89
C THR A 20 -8.54 -5.76 3.00
N ARG A 21 -7.23 -5.66 2.77
CA ARG A 21 -6.17 -5.83 3.76
C ARG A 21 -5.75 -4.48 4.28
N TYR A 22 -5.48 -4.40 5.57
CA TYR A 22 -5.09 -3.19 6.26
C TYR A 22 -3.68 -3.38 6.80
N GLY A 23 -2.80 -2.42 6.52
CA GLY A 23 -1.44 -2.46 6.99
C GLY A 23 -1.09 -1.23 7.83
N TRP A 24 -0.38 -1.49 8.91
CA TRP A 24 -0.17 -0.56 10.03
C TRP A 24 1.30 -0.24 10.20
N ASP A 25 1.59 1.00 10.59
CA ASP A 25 2.90 1.48 11.02
C ASP A 25 2.76 2.10 12.42
N GLY A 26 3.21 1.37 13.44
CA GLY A 26 2.88 1.68 14.83
C GLY A 26 1.35 1.76 15.02
N GLU A 27 0.85 2.89 15.48
CA GLU A 27 -0.59 3.11 15.72
C GLU A 27 -1.34 3.60 14.48
N ARG A 28 -0.63 3.86 13.37
CA ARG A 28 -1.21 4.47 12.17
C ARG A 28 -1.63 3.40 11.17
N LEU A 29 -2.88 3.50 10.70
CA LEU A 29 -3.31 2.80 9.50
C LEU A 29 -2.70 3.55 8.30
N VAL A 30 -1.74 2.92 7.62
CA VAL A 30 -1.00 3.55 6.53
C VAL A 30 -1.28 2.92 5.18
N CYS A 31 -1.98 1.79 5.15
CA CYS A 31 -2.27 1.10 3.90
C CYS A 31 -3.60 0.36 3.88
N GLU A 32 -4.28 0.47 2.73
CA GLU A 32 -5.43 -0.34 2.37
C GLU A 32 -5.14 -1.00 1.02
N ALA A 33 -5.14 -2.34 0.98
CA ALA A 33 -4.96 -3.10 -0.26
C ALA A 33 -6.19 -3.93 -0.57
N THR A 34 -6.72 -3.74 -1.76
CA THR A 34 -7.73 -4.61 -2.37
C THR A 34 -7.06 -5.56 -3.37
N ASP A 35 -7.87 -6.28 -4.14
CA ASP A 35 -7.37 -7.12 -5.22
C ASP A 35 -6.72 -6.29 -6.35
N THR A 36 -7.27 -5.11 -6.63
CA THR A 36 -6.89 -4.29 -7.80
C THR A 36 -6.09 -3.05 -7.44
N LEU A 37 -6.14 -2.59 -6.18
CA LEU A 37 -5.55 -1.31 -5.78
C LEU A 37 -4.91 -1.38 -4.41
N THR A 38 -3.71 -0.83 -4.29
CA THR A 38 -3.06 -0.51 -3.01
C THR A 38 -3.06 1.01 -2.82
N THR A 39 -3.68 1.49 -1.73
CA THR A 39 -3.55 2.87 -1.27
C THR A 39 -2.59 2.91 -0.09
N THR A 40 -1.59 3.79 -0.15
CA THR A 40 -0.63 4.06 0.93
C THR A 40 -0.67 5.53 1.30
N VAL A 41 -0.77 5.84 2.60
CA VAL A 41 -0.73 7.21 3.12
C VAL A 41 0.58 7.42 3.87
N LEU A 42 1.31 8.43 3.44
CA LEU A 42 2.50 8.94 4.13
C LEU A 42 2.07 10.08 5.05
N CYS A 43 2.42 9.98 6.32
CA CYS A 43 2.20 11.05 7.30
C CYS A 43 3.51 11.80 7.59
N GLU A 44 3.38 13.00 8.15
CA GLU A 44 4.50 13.66 8.82
C GLU A 44 5.12 12.74 9.88
N PRO A 45 6.45 12.83 10.11
CA PRO A 45 7.12 12.08 11.18
C PRO A 45 6.43 12.31 12.53
N ASP A 46 6.21 11.24 13.28
CA ASP A 46 5.59 11.27 14.62
C ASP A 46 4.23 11.99 14.70
N SER A 47 3.50 12.02 13.57
CA SER A 47 2.24 12.73 13.43
C SER A 47 1.20 11.88 12.69
N PHE A 48 -0.07 12.31 12.76
CA PHE A 48 -1.19 11.76 12.01
C PHE A 48 -1.57 12.63 10.80
N VAL A 49 -0.82 13.71 10.54
CA VAL A 49 -1.08 14.63 9.43
C VAL A 49 -0.63 13.98 8.11
N PRO A 50 -1.55 13.76 7.16
CA PRO A 50 -1.20 13.16 5.88
C PRO A 50 -0.47 14.16 4.98
N LEU A 51 0.62 13.72 4.37
CA LEU A 51 1.40 14.47 3.39
C LEU A 51 1.12 14.02 1.95
N LEU A 52 1.03 12.71 1.74
CA LEU A 52 0.90 12.11 0.42
C LEU A 52 0.01 10.87 0.47
N ARG A 53 -0.81 10.72 -0.56
CA ARG A 53 -1.54 9.48 -0.86
C ARG A 53 -1.00 8.90 -2.15
N ILE A 54 -0.57 7.65 -2.08
CA ILE A 54 -0.01 6.90 -3.21
C ILE A 54 -1.01 5.80 -3.55
N GLU A 55 -1.40 5.73 -4.81
CA GLU A 55 -2.25 4.68 -5.36
C GLU A 55 -1.42 3.85 -6.33
N GLN A 56 -1.44 2.53 -6.16
CA GLN A 56 -0.72 1.59 -7.01
C GLN A 56 -1.67 0.50 -7.47
N ASP A 57 -1.76 0.32 -8.78
CA ASP A 57 -2.54 -0.75 -9.36
C ASP A 57 -1.90 -2.12 -9.02
N ARG A 58 -2.74 -3.13 -8.82
CA ARG A 58 -2.32 -4.51 -8.51
C ARG A 58 -2.77 -5.52 -9.56
N LEU A 59 -3.43 -5.07 -10.63
CA LEU A 59 -3.89 -5.96 -11.69
C LEU A 59 -2.69 -6.66 -12.31
N GLU A 60 -2.87 -7.94 -12.61
CA GLU A 60 -1.88 -8.64 -13.40
C GLU A 60 -1.91 -8.10 -14.82
N PRO A 61 -0.75 -7.76 -15.41
CA PRO A 61 -0.70 -7.23 -16.75
C PRO A 61 -1.14 -8.30 -17.76
N GLU A 62 -2.14 -7.94 -18.56
CA GLU A 62 -2.71 -8.81 -19.58
C GLU A 62 -1.71 -9.04 -20.73
N ASN A 63 -1.09 -7.97 -21.24
CA ASN A 63 -0.22 -8.02 -22.42
C ASN A 63 1.22 -7.60 -22.12
N ALA A 64 2.09 -7.70 -23.14
CA ALA A 64 3.52 -7.36 -23.00
C ALA A 64 3.74 -5.85 -22.76
N GLU A 65 2.92 -5.02 -23.41
CA GLU A 65 2.92 -3.56 -23.24
C GLU A 65 2.54 -3.21 -21.79
N ASP A 66 1.47 -3.80 -21.24
CA ASP A 66 1.07 -3.60 -19.84
C ASP A 66 2.17 -4.07 -18.87
N ARG A 67 2.88 -5.16 -19.17
CA ARG A 67 4.01 -5.63 -18.35
C ARG A 67 5.13 -4.61 -18.30
N GLU A 68 5.43 -3.98 -19.44
CA GLU A 68 6.47 -2.95 -19.52
C GLU A 68 6.05 -1.70 -18.75
N SER A 69 4.84 -1.19 -18.96
CA SER A 69 4.31 -0.04 -18.21
C SER A 69 4.27 -0.29 -16.70
N THR A 70 3.80 -1.46 -16.25
CA THR A 70 3.82 -1.84 -14.83
C THR A 70 5.24 -1.92 -14.28
N ARG A 71 6.21 -2.39 -15.08
CA ARG A 71 7.63 -2.41 -14.67
C ARG A 71 8.18 -1.00 -14.51
N GLU A 72 7.88 -0.12 -15.45
CA GLU A 72 8.29 1.29 -15.41
C GLU A 72 7.68 2.01 -14.20
N GLU A 73 6.38 1.82 -13.95
CA GLU A 73 5.70 2.38 -12.77
C GLU A 73 6.36 1.90 -11.47
N ARG A 74 6.68 0.61 -11.36
CA ARG A 74 7.39 0.06 -10.18
C ARG A 74 8.79 0.63 -10.02
N ALA A 75 9.49 0.92 -11.11
CA ALA A 75 10.80 1.57 -11.07
C ALA A 75 10.69 3.02 -10.60
N LEU A 76 9.72 3.78 -11.13
CA LEU A 76 9.42 5.15 -10.69
C LEU A 76 9.01 5.20 -9.22
N PHE A 77 8.18 4.27 -8.77
CA PHE A 77 7.81 4.16 -7.37
C PHE A 77 9.02 3.91 -6.47
N THR A 78 9.94 3.03 -6.90
CA THR A 78 11.19 2.75 -6.17
C THR A 78 12.10 3.97 -6.11
N GLN A 79 12.18 4.74 -7.20
CA GLN A 79 12.93 6.00 -7.22
C GLN A 79 12.29 7.04 -6.29
N MET A 80 10.96 7.22 -6.37
CA MET A 80 10.21 8.13 -5.50
C MET A 80 10.39 7.77 -4.02
N SER A 81 10.27 6.49 -3.66
CA SER A 81 10.44 6.06 -2.26
C SER A 81 11.85 6.30 -1.75
N THR A 82 12.86 6.17 -2.61
CA THR A 82 14.26 6.48 -2.28
C THR A 82 14.42 7.98 -2.01
N LEU A 83 13.91 8.83 -2.91
CA LEU A 83 13.98 10.29 -2.76
C LEU A 83 13.26 10.77 -1.49
N LEU A 84 12.08 10.23 -1.19
CA LEU A 84 11.36 10.56 0.04
C LEU A 84 12.17 10.17 1.28
N ALA A 85 12.82 8.99 1.27
CA ALA A 85 13.66 8.53 2.38
C ALA A 85 14.89 9.44 2.60
N GLU A 86 15.49 9.99 1.54
CA GLU A 86 16.57 10.99 1.65
C GLU A 86 16.12 12.25 2.40
N HIS A 87 14.82 12.55 2.38
CA HIS A 87 14.20 13.65 3.11
C HIS A 87 13.56 13.23 4.45
N GLY A 88 13.87 12.02 4.95
CA GLY A 88 13.35 11.52 6.22
C GLY A 88 11.90 11.04 6.18
N LEU A 89 11.31 10.89 4.98
CA LEU A 89 9.96 10.41 4.76
C LEU A 89 10.00 8.97 4.26
N VAL A 90 9.78 8.02 5.17
CA VAL A 90 9.82 6.59 4.81
C VAL A 90 8.45 6.15 4.31
N VAL A 91 8.38 5.65 3.08
CA VAL A 91 7.19 4.97 2.58
C VAL A 91 7.03 3.65 3.35
N PRO A 92 5.95 3.48 4.13
CA PRO A 92 5.80 2.30 4.97
C PRO A 92 5.67 1.04 4.11
N ASN A 93 6.27 -0.07 4.55
CA ASN A 93 5.99 -1.40 4.00
C ASN A 93 5.02 -2.13 4.93
N PRO A 94 3.72 -2.09 4.65
CA PRO A 94 2.68 -2.34 5.64
C PRO A 94 2.28 -3.83 5.66
N PHE A 95 2.90 -4.66 4.80
CA PHE A 95 2.73 -6.11 4.71
C PHE A 95 4.01 -6.89 5.00
N LYS A 96 5.06 -6.22 5.49
CA LYS A 96 6.26 -6.91 5.95
C LYS A 96 5.86 -7.85 7.10
N PRO A 97 6.29 -9.13 7.11
CA PRO A 97 6.08 -9.96 8.28
C PRO A 97 6.78 -9.31 9.49
N GLU A 98 6.07 -9.17 10.60
CA GLU A 98 6.69 -8.84 11.89
C GLU A 98 7.73 -9.94 12.19
N ALA A 99 8.97 -9.53 12.50
CA ALA A 99 10.08 -10.42 12.83
C ALA A 99 9.97 -10.93 14.27
#